data_AF-A0A6G3XA05-F1
#
_entry.id   AF-A0A6G3XA05-F1
#
_cell.length_a   1.000
_cell.length_b   1.000
_cell.length_c   1.000
_cell.angle_alpha   90.00
_cell.angle_beta   90.00
_cell.angle_gamma   90.00
#
_symmetry.space_group_name_H-M   'P 1'
#
loop_
_entity.id
_entity.type
_entity.pdbx_description
1 polymer ?
#
loop_
_entity_poly.entity_id
_entity_poly.type
_entity_poly.pdbx_seq_one_letter_code
_entity_poly.pdbx_strand_id
1 'polypeptide(L)'
;GVLVGGAPTGVALITVDPSGDNSIVVSPGANGRLTPEDVRAAAPLLAAARVISVQLEIPLDTVAETVRGRGPDTRLVLNPSPPAPLPGEVLAACDPLVVNEHEARYILGDGAGESPH
;
A
#
# COMPACT_ATOMS: atom_id res chain seq x y z
N GLY A 1 -10.38 12.38 9.38
CA GLY A 1 -11.84 12.13 9.31
C GLY A 1 -12.08 10.70 8.87
N VAL A 2 -13.31 10.21 8.95
CA VAL A 2 -13.73 8.90 8.41
C VAL A 2 -14.47 9.15 7.11
N LEU A 3 -14.12 8.42 6.04
CA LEU A 3 -14.85 8.43 4.77
C LEU A 3 -15.95 7.35 4.82
N VAL A 4 -17.16 7.71 4.39
CA VAL A 4 -18.31 6.79 4.36
C VAL A 4 -18.68 6.54 2.90
N GLY A 5 -18.64 5.28 2.47
CA GLY A 5 -19.00 4.85 1.12
C GLY A 5 -20.13 3.82 1.10
N GLY A 6 -20.65 3.52 -0.09
CA GLY A 6 -21.73 2.54 -0.29
C GLY A 6 -21.28 1.09 -0.49
N ALA A 7 -20.03 0.76 -0.16
CA ALA A 7 -19.45 -0.57 -0.34
C ALA A 7 -19.21 -1.24 1.02
N PRO A 8 -19.28 -2.60 1.10
CA PRO A 8 -18.90 -3.32 2.30
C PRO A 8 -17.43 -3.08 2.65
N THR A 9 -17.09 -3.11 3.93
CA THR A 9 -15.70 -3.08 4.42
C THR A 9 -14.89 -4.23 3.81
N GLY A 10 -13.60 -3.98 3.58
CA GLY A 10 -12.67 -5.04 3.15
C GLY A 10 -12.63 -6.20 4.16
N VAL A 11 -12.48 -7.41 3.65
CA VAL A 11 -12.43 -8.63 4.45
C VAL A 11 -11.29 -9.53 3.98
N ALA A 12 -10.65 -10.20 4.93
CA ALA A 12 -9.72 -11.30 4.66
C ALA A 12 -10.28 -12.57 5.29
N LEU A 13 -10.44 -13.62 4.48
CA LEU A 13 -10.74 -14.96 4.96
C LEU A 13 -9.43 -15.71 5.12
N ILE A 14 -9.08 -16.06 6.35
CA ILE A 14 -7.86 -16.79 6.69
C ILE A 14 -8.28 -18.19 7.12
N THR A 15 -7.80 -19.21 6.42
CA THR A 15 -7.95 -20.61 6.81
C THR A 15 -6.58 -21.20 7.12
N VAL A 16 -6.55 -22.16 8.04
CA VAL A 16 -5.33 -22.90 8.40
C VAL A 16 -5.57 -24.36 8.05
N ASP A 17 -4.66 -24.94 7.28
CA ASP A 17 -4.75 -26.35 6.92
C ASP A 17 -4.20 -27.27 8.04
N PRO A 18 -4.38 -28.60 7.96
CA PRO A 18 -3.87 -29.51 8.98
C PRO A 18 -2.34 -29.52 9.15
N SER A 19 -1.58 -29.02 8.17
CA SER A 19 -0.12 -28.90 8.25
C SER A 19 0.33 -27.64 8.99
N GLY A 20 -0.58 -26.70 9.22
CA GLY A 20 -0.34 -25.42 9.88
C GLY A 20 -0.16 -24.25 8.91
N ASP A 21 -0.33 -24.46 7.62
CA ASP A 21 -0.17 -23.42 6.60
C ASP A 21 -1.40 -22.52 6.52
N ASN A 22 -1.17 -21.21 6.42
CA ASN A 22 -2.23 -20.21 6.24
C ASN A 22 -2.59 -20.05 4.76
N SER A 23 -3.87 -20.13 4.43
CA SER A 23 -4.42 -19.67 3.14
C SER A 23 -5.27 -18.42 3.37
N ILE A 24 -4.96 -17.35 2.63
CA ILE A 24 -5.57 -16.04 2.82
C ILE A 24 -6.25 -15.62 1.52
N VAL A 25 -7.56 -15.37 1.58
CA VAL A 25 -8.35 -14.80 0.48
C VAL A 25 -8.80 -13.41 0.87
N VAL A 26 -8.38 -12.40 0.12
CA VAL A 26 -8.69 -10.99 0.40
C VAL A 26 -9.75 -10.47 -0.56
N SER A 27 -10.76 -9.80 -0.02
CA SER A 27 -11.69 -8.96 -0.75
C SER A 27 -11.51 -7.51 -0.29
N PRO A 28 -11.02 -6.60 -1.15
CA PRO A 28 -10.61 -5.25 -0.72
C PRO A 28 -11.78 -4.36 -0.28
N GLY A 29 -13.02 -4.68 -0.69
CA GLY A 29 -14.22 -3.93 -0.29
C GLY A 29 -14.08 -2.41 -0.52
N ALA A 30 -14.40 -1.63 0.50
CA ALA A 30 -14.26 -0.17 0.49
C ALA A 30 -12.80 0.32 0.33
N ASN A 31 -11.80 -0.45 0.78
CA ASN A 31 -10.37 -0.04 0.68
C ASN A 31 -9.95 0.08 -0.79
N GLY A 32 -10.41 -0.86 -1.62
CA GLY A 32 -10.18 -0.85 -3.07
C GLY A 32 -10.91 0.26 -3.83
N ARG A 33 -11.66 1.12 -3.13
CA ARG A 33 -12.41 2.25 -3.71
C ARG A 33 -11.87 3.61 -3.27
N LEU A 34 -10.79 3.65 -2.48
CA LEU A 34 -10.11 4.89 -2.19
C LEU A 34 -9.60 5.49 -3.51
N THR A 35 -9.76 6.81 -3.67
CA THR A 35 -9.36 7.52 -4.87
C THR A 35 -8.35 8.62 -4.55
N PRO A 36 -7.60 9.10 -5.56
CA PRO A 36 -6.80 10.32 -5.42
C PRO A 36 -7.61 11.54 -4.97
N GLU A 37 -8.90 11.62 -5.30
CA GLU A 37 -9.76 12.73 -4.87
C GLU A 37 -10.00 12.72 -3.36
N ASP A 38 -10.15 11.54 -2.75
CA ASP A 38 -10.28 11.41 -1.31
C ASP A 38 -9.04 11.94 -0.57
N VAL A 39 -7.85 11.71 -1.13
CA VAL A 39 -6.57 12.22 -0.61
C VAL A 39 -6.52 13.74 -0.72
N ARG A 40 -6.91 14.31 -1.88
CA ARG A 40 -6.95 15.77 -2.06
C ARG A 40 -7.97 16.43 -1.14
N ALA A 41 -9.14 15.83 -0.94
CA ALA A 41 -10.14 16.32 0.01
C ALA A 41 -9.61 16.32 1.46
N ALA A 42 -8.70 15.39 1.78
CA ALA A 42 -8.01 15.33 3.06
C ALA A 42 -6.72 16.17 3.14
N ALA A 43 -6.40 17.01 2.14
CA ALA A 43 -5.12 17.73 2.07
C ALA A 43 -4.73 18.50 3.36
N PRO A 44 -5.64 19.20 4.07
CA PRO A 44 -5.29 19.86 5.34
C PRO A 44 -4.79 18.89 6.42
N LEU A 45 -5.31 17.66 6.44
CA LEU A 45 -4.87 16.61 7.36
C LEU A 45 -3.48 16.10 6.98
N LEU A 46 -3.23 15.84 5.69
CA LEU A 46 -1.93 15.37 5.21
C LEU A 46 -0.84 16.42 5.44
N ALA A 47 -1.14 17.70 5.19
CA ALA A 47 -0.21 18.80 5.38
C ALA A 47 0.19 19.00 6.85
N ALA A 48 -0.70 18.69 7.80
CA ALA A 48 -0.43 18.76 9.23
C ALA A 48 0.34 17.55 9.76
N ALA A 49 0.43 16.46 8.99
CA ALA A 49 1.06 15.22 9.42
C ALA A 49 2.59 15.32 9.42
N ARG A 50 3.22 14.93 10.53
CA ARG A 50 4.68 14.72 10.61
C ARG A 50 5.12 13.43 9.92
N VAL A 51 4.26 12.41 9.96
CA VAL A 51 4.49 11.10 9.37
C VAL A 51 3.21 10.64 8.70
N ILE A 52 3.33 10.10 7.49
CA ILE A 52 2.28 9.38 6.79
C ILE A 52 2.76 7.94 6.60
N SER A 53 1.93 6.96 6.98
CA SER A 53 2.21 5.53 6.78
C SER A 53 1.19 4.95 5.82
N VAL A 54 1.68 4.25 4.79
CA VAL A 54 0.85 3.65 3.74
C VAL A 54 1.29 2.23 3.40
N GLN A 55 0.34 1.41 2.96
CA GLN A 55 0.52 0.06 2.44
C GLN A 55 -0.16 -0.06 1.07
N LEU A 56 0.05 -1.16 0.35
CA LEU A 56 -0.52 -1.37 -1.01
C LEU A 56 -1.87 -2.11 -0.99
N GLU A 57 -2.61 -2.05 0.12
CA GLU A 57 -3.99 -2.55 0.23
C GLU A 57 -5.06 -1.55 -0.25
N ILE A 58 -4.61 -0.40 -0.78
CA ILE A 58 -5.44 0.60 -1.46
C ILE A 58 -4.90 0.81 -2.89
N PRO A 59 -5.68 1.42 -3.80
CA PRO A 59 -5.21 1.68 -5.16
C PRO A 59 -3.90 2.46 -5.22
N LEU A 60 -2.97 2.00 -6.08
CA LEU A 60 -1.61 2.55 -6.19
C LEU A 60 -1.58 4.02 -6.61
N ASP A 61 -2.54 4.45 -7.44
CA ASP A 61 -2.73 5.85 -7.81
C ASP A 61 -3.04 6.73 -6.59
N THR A 62 -3.76 6.18 -5.62
CA THR A 62 -4.10 6.84 -4.35
C THR A 62 -2.91 6.91 -3.40
N VAL A 63 -2.07 5.87 -3.38
CA VAL A 63 -0.76 5.92 -2.71
C VAL A 63 0.12 7.00 -3.34
N ALA A 64 0.22 7.04 -4.68
CA ALA A 64 1.00 8.04 -5.39
C ALA A 64 0.49 9.47 -5.13
N GLU A 65 -0.83 9.67 -5.07
CA GLU A 65 -1.40 10.96 -4.70
C GLU A 65 -1.04 11.39 -3.27
N THR A 66 -1.00 10.43 -2.34
CA THR A 66 -0.55 10.68 -0.97
C THR A 66 0.91 11.16 -0.94
N VAL A 67 1.76 10.58 -1.79
CA VAL A 67 3.16 11.02 -1.96
C VAL A 67 3.23 12.46 -2.47
N ARG A 68 2.40 12.84 -3.44
CA ARG A 68 2.38 14.20 -4.00
C ARG A 68 1.79 15.24 -3.05
N GLY A 69 0.78 14.86 -2.27
CA GLY A 69 0.06 15.74 -1.36
C GLY A 69 0.70 15.95 0.01
N ARG A 70 1.78 15.23 0.33
CA ARG A 70 2.46 15.35 1.64
C ARG A 70 3.15 16.71 1.80
N GLY A 71 3.27 17.18 3.05
CA GLY A 71 4.06 18.37 3.37
C GLY A 71 5.56 18.16 3.12
N PRO A 72 6.34 19.23 2.91
CA PRO A 72 7.78 19.14 2.62
C PRO A 72 8.57 18.44 3.75
N ASP A 73 8.14 18.60 5.00
CA ASP A 73 8.75 17.98 6.18
C ASP A 73 8.04 16.69 6.63
N THR A 74 7.09 16.20 5.83
CA THR A 74 6.33 14.99 6.15
C THR A 74 7.12 13.76 5.73
N ARG A 75 7.41 12.91 6.72
CA ARG A 75 8.04 11.61 6.52
C ARG A 75 7.04 10.60 5.95
N LEU A 76 7.42 9.88 4.90
CA LEU A 76 6.59 8.85 4.28
C LEU A 76 7.13 7.45 4.62
N VAL A 77 6.38 6.69 5.42
CA VAL A 77 6.65 5.28 5.68
C VAL A 77 5.84 4.45 4.69
N LEU A 78 6.50 3.65 3.86
CA LEU A 78 5.83 2.72 2.96
C LEU A 78 6.17 1.29 3.36
N ASN A 79 5.15 0.47 3.60
CA ASN A 79 5.29 -0.97 3.57
C ASN A 79 4.66 -1.49 2.26
N PRO A 80 5.46 -1.94 1.28
CA PRO A 80 4.98 -2.25 -0.06
C PRO A 80 4.36 -3.65 -0.12
N SER A 81 3.32 -3.85 0.68
CA SER A 81 2.61 -5.12 0.82
C SER A 81 1.13 -4.97 0.43
N PRO A 82 0.57 -5.90 -0.37
CA PRO A 82 1.28 -6.97 -1.08
C PRO A 82 2.26 -6.42 -2.14
N PRO A 83 3.34 -7.15 -2.50
CA PRO A 83 4.32 -6.67 -3.48
C PRO A 83 3.70 -6.30 -4.84
N ALA A 84 4.03 -5.12 -5.35
CA ALA A 84 3.60 -4.65 -6.67
C ALA A 84 4.66 -3.70 -7.27
N PRO A 85 4.67 -3.49 -8.60
CA PRO A 85 5.59 -2.53 -9.22
C PRO A 85 5.32 -1.12 -8.69
N LEU A 86 6.34 -0.47 -8.16
CA LEU A 86 6.25 0.88 -7.60
C LEU A 86 6.73 1.92 -8.61
N PRO A 87 5.99 3.04 -8.78
CA PRO A 87 6.52 4.19 -9.50
C PRO A 87 7.79 4.71 -8.81
N GLY A 88 8.79 5.12 -9.59
CA GLY A 88 10.06 5.61 -9.05
C GLY A 88 9.89 6.79 -8.08
N GLU A 89 8.89 7.66 -8.31
CA GLU A 89 8.57 8.77 -7.41
C GLU A 89 8.06 8.32 -6.03
N VAL A 90 7.35 7.20 -5.96
CA VAL A 90 6.85 6.65 -4.69
C VAL A 90 8.01 6.05 -3.92
N LEU A 91 8.84 5.24 -4.58
CA LEU A 91 10.00 4.62 -3.96
C LEU A 91 11.00 5.67 -3.45
N ALA A 92 11.29 6.70 -4.24
CA ALA A 92 12.21 7.78 -3.88
C ALA A 92 11.72 8.65 -2.70
N ALA A 93 10.42 8.65 -2.41
CA ALA A 93 9.84 9.42 -1.30
C ALA A 93 9.89 8.69 0.05
N CYS A 94 10.21 7.39 0.06
CA CYS A 94 10.15 6.56 1.26
C CYS A 94 11.27 6.90 2.27
N ASP A 95 10.90 7.09 3.53
CA ASP A 95 11.77 7.32 4.68
C ASP A 95 11.09 6.77 5.96
N PRO A 96 11.22 5.48 6.32
CA PRO A 96 11.85 4.40 5.56
C PRO A 96 10.88 3.66 4.64
N LEU A 97 11.47 2.86 3.75
CA LEU A 97 10.80 1.72 3.12
C LEU A 97 10.89 0.51 4.07
N VAL A 98 9.75 -0.07 4.45
CA VAL A 98 9.66 -1.20 5.38
C VAL A 98 9.29 -2.45 4.60
N VAL A 99 10.24 -3.38 4.43
CA VAL A 99 10.08 -4.59 3.65
C VAL A 99 10.42 -5.84 4.47
N ASN A 100 9.72 -6.94 4.20
CA ASN A 100 10.19 -8.28 4.54
C ASN A 100 11.14 -8.83 3.44
N GLU A 101 11.68 -10.04 3.65
CA GLU A 101 12.63 -10.67 2.72
C GLU A 101 12.05 -10.95 1.33
N HIS A 102 10.75 -11.25 1.23
CA HIS A 102 10.09 -11.53 -0.05
C HIS A 102 9.85 -10.24 -0.83
N GLU A 103 9.35 -9.20 -0.15
CA GLU A 103 9.16 -7.85 -0.69
C GLU A 103 10.48 -7.22 -1.14
N ALA A 104 11.55 -7.38 -0.36
CA ALA A 104 12.89 -6.90 -0.72
C ALA A 104 13.39 -7.53 -2.03
N ARG A 105 13.30 -8.87 -2.16
CA ARG A 105 13.67 -9.59 -3.39
C ARG A 105 12.85 -9.15 -4.59
N TYR A 106 11.55 -8.93 -4.40
CA TYR A 106 10.68 -8.42 -5.45
C TYR A 106 11.12 -7.04 -5.94
N ILE A 107 11.41 -6.12 -5.03
CA ILE A 107 11.79 -4.73 -5.35
C ILE A 107 13.18 -4.63 -5.98
N LEU A 108 14.13 -5.49 -5.56
CA LEU A 108 15.47 -5.54 -6.13
C LEU A 108 15.53 -6.21 -7.51
N GLY A 109 14.44 -6.86 -7.94
CA GLY A 109 14.38 -7.58 -9.22
C GLY A 109 14.93 -9.01 -9.19
N ASP A 110 15.32 -9.51 -8.01
CA ASP A 110 15.85 -10.87 -7.80
C ASP A 110 14.77 -11.96 -7.98
N GLY A 111 13.52 -11.58 -8.25
CA GLY A 111 12.38 -12.45 -8.53
C GLY A 111 12.07 -12.68 -10.01
N ALA A 112 12.81 -12.06 -10.95
CA ALA A 112 12.76 -12.43 -12.37
C ALA A 112 13.63 -13.67 -12.64
N GLY A 113 13.39 -14.75 -11.89
CA GLY A 113 13.95 -16.06 -12.18
C GLY A 113 13.20 -16.69 -13.36
N GLU A 114 13.87 -16.72 -14.51
CA GLU A 114 13.73 -17.67 -15.63
C GLU A 114 12.31 -18.15 -16.01
N SER A 115 11.82 -17.69 -17.17
CA SER A 115 10.79 -18.41 -17.92
C SER A 115 11.25 -19.86 -18.15
N PRO A 116 10.48 -20.89 -17.76
CA PRO A 116 10.86 -22.27 -18.06
C PRO A 116 10.77 -22.50 -19.57
N HIS A 117 11.87 -23.02 -20.13
CA HIS A 117 11.89 -23.66 -21.45
C HIS A 117 11.14 -25.00 -21.41
#